data_AF-A0A3M1Q1V2-F1
#
_entry.id   AF-A0A3M1Q1V2-F1
#
_cell.length_a   1.000
_cell.length_b   1.000
_cell.length_c   1.000
_cell.angle_alpha   90.00
_cell.angle_beta   90.00
_cell.angle_gamma   90.00
#
_symmetry.space_group_name_H-M   'P 1'
#
loop_
_entity.id
_entity.type
_entity.pdbx_description
1 polymer ?
#
loop_
_entity_poly.entity_id
_entity_poly.type
_entity_poly.pdbx_seq_one_letter_code
_entity_poly.pdbx_strand_id
1 'polypeptide(L)'
;MDDRVCRCRVCGFVAAAPRKTAPDEPRDVLAFSPLAPGTVLRERYKLIEPLGRGAHGLTFFAEHLFLNHPCVVKLLPQRIHDDSDAAVRRLRTEASAGYAVNHPNVVRVLDCDVVDGLWYFVMEFVDGVDLDHVAQQRPPIDWRQGVRWALDAAEGLRAIHSAGLVHRDIKPANLLLGLDGRVRVADLGVVRVAHDQSSANMGAWADRAGTLAYTAPEVLDGEGEPGPAGDLYALGATLFHLLTGRTPYAGAGLYERLLRARAAPA
;
A
#
# COMPACT_ATOMS: atom_id res chain seq x y z
N MET A 1 -26.85 -13.84 9.55
CA MET A 1 -26.93 -12.58 8.79
C MET A 1 -25.51 -12.04 8.75
N ASP A 2 -24.90 -12.01 7.58
CA ASP A 2 -23.47 -11.74 7.40
C ASP A 2 -23.29 -10.21 7.24
N ASP A 3 -22.86 -9.55 8.31
CA ASP A 3 -23.00 -8.09 8.53
C ASP A 3 -21.95 -7.19 7.84
N ARG A 4 -21.22 -7.67 6.83
CA ARG A 4 -20.18 -6.85 6.15
C ARG A 4 -20.44 -6.69 4.66
N VAL A 5 -21.63 -6.21 4.30
CA VAL A 5 -21.91 -5.76 2.93
C VAL A 5 -21.59 -4.27 2.81
N CYS A 6 -20.45 -3.95 2.19
CA CYS A 6 -20.03 -2.59 1.89
C CYS A 6 -20.87 -2.03 0.74
N ARG A 7 -21.71 -1.02 1.02
CA ARG A 7 -22.47 -0.30 -0.02
C ARG A 7 -21.94 1.12 -0.20
N CYS A 8 -21.27 1.39 -1.32
CA CYS A 8 -20.93 2.75 -1.72
C CYS A 8 -22.21 3.55 -2.01
N ARG A 9 -22.37 4.70 -1.36
CA ARG A 9 -23.57 5.55 -1.51
C ARG A 9 -23.66 6.29 -2.84
N VAL A 10 -22.55 6.39 -3.58
CA VAL A 10 -22.46 7.17 -4.82
C VAL A 10 -22.66 6.31 -6.06
N CYS A 11 -21.96 5.18 -6.16
CA CYS A 11 -22.07 4.29 -7.33
C CYS A 11 -22.93 3.04 -7.07
N GLY A 12 -23.44 2.86 -5.84
CA GLY A 12 -24.25 1.70 -5.48
C GLY A 12 -23.46 0.39 -5.49
N PHE A 13 -22.12 0.43 -5.49
CA PHE A 13 -21.28 -0.75 -5.39
C PHE A 13 -21.60 -1.48 -4.09
N VAL A 14 -21.95 -2.76 -4.22
CA VAL A 14 -22.27 -3.68 -3.13
C VAL A 14 -21.26 -4.81 -3.23
N ALA A 15 -20.36 -4.92 -2.27
CA ALA A 15 -19.50 -6.10 -2.12
C ALA A 15 -19.54 -6.57 -0.68
N ALA A 16 -19.52 -7.88 -0.49
CA ALA A 16 -19.11 -8.42 0.80
C ALA A 16 -17.66 -7.97 1.02
N ALA A 17 -17.36 -7.31 2.14
CA ALA A 17 -15.97 -7.08 2.53
C ALA A 17 -15.28 -8.45 2.53
N PRO A 18 -14.20 -8.64 1.76
CA PRO A 18 -13.58 -9.95 1.70
C PRO A 18 -13.15 -10.34 3.12
N ARG A 19 -13.59 -11.51 3.59
CA ARG A 19 -12.73 -12.26 4.51
C ARG A 19 -11.48 -12.56 3.69
N LYS A 20 -10.42 -11.77 3.86
CA LYS A 20 -9.11 -12.31 3.55
C LYS A 20 -8.91 -13.44 4.54
N THR A 21 -9.21 -14.66 4.09
CA THR A 21 -8.83 -15.87 4.81
C THR A 21 -7.36 -15.71 5.15
N ALA A 22 -7.01 -15.91 6.41
CA ALA A 22 -5.62 -15.94 6.83
C ALA A 22 -4.87 -16.82 5.83
N PRO A 23 -3.75 -16.35 5.23
CA PRO A 23 -2.96 -17.21 4.38
C PRO A 23 -2.56 -18.46 5.18
N ASP A 24 -2.53 -19.63 4.52
CA ASP A 24 -2.04 -20.89 5.09
C ASP A 24 -0.77 -20.63 5.91
N GLU A 25 -0.69 -21.24 7.11
CA GLU A 25 0.38 -21.00 8.10
C GLU A 25 1.77 -20.81 7.44
N PRO A 26 2.32 -19.58 7.45
CA PRO A 26 3.51 -19.30 6.67
C PRO A 26 4.77 -19.74 7.40
N ARG A 27 5.64 -20.48 6.71
CA ARG A 27 6.93 -21.02 7.17
C ARG A 27 8.01 -19.98 7.60
N ASP A 28 7.65 -18.71 7.78
CA ASP A 28 8.57 -17.62 8.18
C ASP A 28 7.93 -16.64 9.20
N VAL A 29 7.29 -17.16 10.24
CA VAL A 29 6.72 -16.36 11.35
C VAL A 29 7.81 -15.70 12.21
N LEU A 30 9.08 -16.11 12.07
CA LEU A 30 10.16 -15.72 12.98
C LEU A 30 10.54 -14.23 12.93
N ALA A 31 10.32 -13.53 11.81
CA ALA A 31 10.71 -12.12 11.68
C ALA A 31 9.82 -11.16 12.50
N PHE A 32 8.54 -11.49 12.66
CA PHE A 32 7.54 -10.68 13.37
C PHE A 32 7.07 -11.32 14.67
N SER A 33 7.58 -12.51 15.02
CA SER A 33 7.26 -13.18 16.28
C SER A 33 7.71 -12.31 17.46
N PRO A 34 6.83 -12.00 18.43
CA PRO A 34 5.54 -12.67 18.71
C PRO A 34 4.28 -11.84 18.39
N LEU A 35 4.31 -10.90 17.44
CA LEU A 35 3.17 -10.03 17.13
C LEU A 35 2.07 -10.80 16.38
N ALA A 36 0.97 -11.10 17.09
CA ALA A 36 -0.15 -11.92 16.62
C ALA A 36 -1.49 -11.23 16.97
N PRO A 37 -2.62 -11.71 16.41
CA PRO A 37 -3.95 -11.35 16.91
C PRO A 37 -4.03 -11.45 18.45
N GLY A 38 -4.53 -10.41 19.09
CA GLY A 38 -4.60 -10.28 20.55
C GLY A 38 -3.44 -9.53 21.18
N THR A 39 -2.30 -9.36 20.49
CA THR A 39 -1.19 -8.54 20.98
C THR A 39 -1.62 -7.09 21.14
N VAL A 40 -1.17 -6.46 22.23
CA VAL A 40 -1.43 -5.04 22.51
C VAL A 40 -0.11 -4.26 22.39
N LEU A 41 -0.07 -3.30 21.48
CA LEU A 41 1.06 -2.40 21.28
C LEU A 41 0.91 -1.17 22.17
N ARG A 42 1.94 -0.92 22.99
CA ARG A 42 2.03 0.27 23.88
C ARG A 42 0.79 0.53 24.72
N GLU A 43 0.08 -0.53 25.13
CA GLU A 43 -1.18 -0.46 25.88
C GLU A 43 -2.31 0.34 25.17
N ARG A 44 -2.14 0.65 23.87
CA ARG A 44 -3.02 1.53 23.11
C ARG A 44 -3.71 0.83 21.95
N TYR A 45 -2.99 -0.02 21.23
CA TYR A 45 -3.49 -0.62 19.99
C TYR A 45 -3.53 -2.13 20.10
N LYS A 46 -4.73 -2.71 20.07
CA LYS A 46 -4.89 -4.16 20.06
C LYS A 46 -5.00 -4.67 18.63
N LEU A 47 -4.12 -5.59 18.25
CA LEU A 47 -4.18 -6.27 16.96
C LEU A 47 -5.36 -7.25 16.98
N ILE A 48 -6.25 -7.17 15.99
CA ILE A 48 -7.46 -7.99 15.93
C ILE A 48 -7.33 -9.09 14.90
N GLU A 49 -7.14 -8.74 13.63
CA GLU A 49 -7.02 -9.72 12.54
C GLU A 49 -6.04 -9.23 11.46
N PRO A 50 -5.28 -10.13 10.81
CA PRO A 50 -4.41 -9.75 9.71
C PRO A 50 -5.24 -9.34 8.49
N LEU A 51 -4.94 -8.18 7.90
CA LEU A 51 -5.53 -7.68 6.65
C LEU A 51 -4.70 -8.03 5.42
N GLY A 52 -3.44 -8.40 5.60
CA GLY A 52 -2.58 -8.82 4.50
C GLY A 52 -1.11 -8.80 4.85
N ARG A 53 -0.35 -9.57 4.06
CA ARG A 53 1.11 -9.56 4.05
C ARG A 53 1.55 -9.12 2.66
N GLY A 54 2.47 -8.17 2.60
CA GLY A 54 3.10 -7.76 1.35
C GLY A 54 4.62 -7.72 1.48
N ALA A 55 5.31 -7.40 0.40
CA ALA A 55 6.76 -7.17 0.40
C ALA A 55 7.20 -6.11 1.43
N HIS A 56 6.27 -5.26 1.86
CA HIS A 56 6.46 -4.12 2.74
C HIS A 56 6.01 -4.37 4.19
N GLY A 57 5.72 -5.63 4.57
CA GLY A 57 5.43 -6.00 5.95
C GLY A 57 4.04 -6.60 6.18
N LEU A 58 3.61 -6.59 7.44
CA LEU A 58 2.37 -7.23 7.90
C LEU A 58 1.37 -6.17 8.36
N THR A 59 0.15 -6.25 7.85
CA THR A 59 -0.90 -5.26 8.14
C THR A 59 -2.03 -5.92 8.93
N PHE A 60 -2.47 -5.26 9.99
CA PHE A 60 -3.54 -5.71 10.89
C PHE A 60 -4.66 -4.69 10.94
N PHE A 61 -5.89 -5.20 11.00
CA PHE A 61 -7.00 -4.48 11.60
C PHE A 61 -6.78 -4.45 13.11
N ALA A 62 -6.94 -3.28 13.70
CA ALA A 62 -6.66 -3.06 15.10
C ALA A 62 -7.68 -2.11 15.72
N GLU A 63 -7.69 -2.05 17.04
CA GLU A 63 -8.55 -1.15 17.80
C GLU A 63 -7.70 -0.29 18.73
N HIS A 64 -7.96 1.02 18.70
CA HIS A 64 -7.44 1.93 19.71
C HIS A 64 -8.24 1.74 21.00
N LEU A 65 -7.65 1.12 22.02
CA LEU A 65 -8.32 0.67 23.24
C LEU A 65 -8.96 1.78 24.07
N PHE A 66 -8.33 2.96 24.15
CA PHE A 66 -8.92 4.08 24.89
C PHE A 66 -10.12 4.73 24.16
N LEU A 67 -10.04 4.84 22.83
CA LEU A 67 -11.07 5.50 22.01
C LEU A 67 -12.15 4.52 21.53
N ASN A 68 -11.93 3.21 21.69
CA ASN A 68 -12.72 2.13 21.09
C ASN A 68 -13.00 2.38 19.60
N HIS A 69 -11.94 2.75 18.87
CA HIS A 69 -12.04 3.16 17.47
C HIS A 69 -11.18 2.26 16.57
N PRO A 70 -11.70 1.82 15.40
CA PRO A 70 -10.94 1.00 14.46
C PRO A 70 -9.76 1.77 13.87
N CYS A 71 -8.67 1.05 13.64
CA CYS A 71 -7.46 1.55 12.98
C CYS A 71 -6.77 0.42 12.22
N VAL A 72 -5.76 0.78 11.44
CA VAL A 72 -4.88 -0.18 10.77
C VAL A 72 -3.48 -0.05 11.34
N VAL A 73 -2.87 -1.17 11.70
CA VAL A 73 -1.47 -1.23 12.14
C VAL A 73 -0.64 -1.94 11.09
N LYS A 74 0.38 -1.28 10.56
CA LYS A 74 1.34 -1.87 9.62
C LYS A 74 2.70 -2.02 10.26
N LEU A 75 3.16 -3.26 10.40
CA LEU A 75 4.46 -3.65 10.93
C LEU A 75 5.48 -3.74 9.80
N LEU A 76 6.64 -3.13 9.98
CA LEU A 76 7.73 -3.21 9.01
C LEU A 76 8.71 -4.33 9.39
N PRO A 77 9.23 -5.11 8.43
CA PRO A 77 10.12 -6.24 8.70
C PRO A 77 11.50 -5.84 9.21
N GLN A 78 11.88 -4.56 9.07
CA GLN A 78 13.19 -4.08 9.45
C GLN A 78 13.26 -3.88 10.97
N ARG A 79 14.16 -4.63 11.61
CA ARG A 79 14.53 -4.42 13.01
C ARG A 79 15.56 -3.30 13.12
N ILE A 80 15.28 -2.32 13.98
CA ILE A 80 16.26 -1.34 14.42
C ILE A 80 17.14 -2.01 15.47
N HIS A 81 18.45 -1.94 15.25
CA HIS A 81 19.44 -2.36 16.23
C HIS A 81 20.19 -1.16 16.83
N ASP A 82 20.30 -0.04 16.10
CA ASP A 82 20.97 1.19 16.55
C ASP A 82 20.27 2.44 15.98
N ASP A 83 19.94 3.39 16.86
CA ASP A 83 19.28 4.66 16.54
C ASP A 83 20.19 5.67 15.79
N SER A 84 21.51 5.42 15.78
CA SER A 84 22.49 6.27 15.10
C SER A 84 22.60 6.02 13.59
N ASP A 85 21.94 4.98 13.09
CA ASP A 85 21.92 4.61 11.67
C ASP A 85 21.30 5.73 10.81
N ALA A 86 21.95 6.03 9.69
CA ALA A 86 21.44 6.96 8.69
C ALA A 86 20.05 6.50 8.15
N ALA A 87 19.79 5.20 8.12
CA ALA A 87 18.49 4.63 7.74
C ALA A 87 17.37 5.06 8.70
N VAL A 88 17.61 4.97 10.01
CA VAL A 88 16.65 5.33 11.04
C VAL A 88 16.32 6.82 10.99
N ARG A 89 17.34 7.66 10.77
CA ARG A 89 17.14 9.11 10.60
C ARG A 89 16.31 9.44 9.36
N ARG A 90 16.59 8.81 8.22
CA ARG A 90 15.81 9.01 6.99
C ARG A 90 14.37 8.55 7.16
N LEU A 91 14.17 7.38 7.78
CA LEU A 91 12.84 6.84 8.07
C LEU A 91 12.03 7.74 9.01
N ARG A 92 12.66 8.30 10.06
CA ARG A 92 12.02 9.30 10.95
C ARG A 92 11.58 10.56 10.19
N THR A 93 12.42 11.08 9.30
CA THR A 93 12.07 12.23 8.46
C THR A 93 10.87 11.94 7.56
N GLU A 94 10.85 10.77 6.91
CA GLU A 94 9.74 10.38 6.03
C GLU A 94 8.46 10.06 6.80
N ALA A 95 8.56 9.43 7.97
CA ALA A 95 7.42 9.22 8.85
C ALA A 95 6.81 10.55 9.30
N SER A 96 7.66 11.54 9.64
CA SER A 96 7.22 12.88 10.02
C SER A 96 6.53 13.61 8.87
N ALA A 97 7.11 13.53 7.65
CA ALA A 97 6.50 14.09 6.45
C ALA A 97 5.17 13.41 6.13
N GLY A 98 5.09 12.08 6.24
CA GLY A 98 3.88 11.30 6.00
C GLY A 98 2.77 11.62 7.01
N TYR A 99 3.14 11.82 8.29
CA TYR A 99 2.22 12.27 9.33
C TYR A 99 1.65 13.67 9.05
N ALA A 100 2.44 14.56 8.45
CA ALA A 100 1.99 15.90 8.09
C ALA A 100 0.99 15.92 6.92
N VAL A 101 0.90 14.85 6.13
CA VAL A 101 -0.08 14.75 5.04
C VAL A 101 -1.48 14.51 5.61
N ASN A 102 -2.29 15.55 5.60
CA ASN A 102 -3.71 15.50 5.98
C ASN A 102 -4.59 15.90 4.79
N HIS A 103 -5.13 14.92 4.08
CA HIS A 103 -5.93 15.15 2.87
C HIS A 103 -7.04 14.10 2.75
N PRO A 104 -8.27 14.45 2.32
CA PRO A 104 -9.40 13.52 2.23
C PRO A 104 -9.19 12.33 1.27
N ASN A 105 -8.23 12.42 0.36
CA ASN A 105 -7.87 11.38 -0.60
C ASN A 105 -6.53 10.67 -0.26
N VAL A 106 -6.04 10.79 0.98
CA VAL A 106 -4.86 10.06 1.46
C VAL A 106 -5.23 9.39 2.79
N VAL A 107 -4.86 8.13 2.95
CA VAL A 107 -5.02 7.45 4.24
C VAL A 107 -4.10 8.12 5.25
N ARG A 108 -4.71 8.71 6.28
CA ARG A 108 -4.00 9.44 7.32
C ARG A 108 -3.17 8.52 8.20
N VAL A 109 -1.91 8.87 8.39
CA VAL A 109 -1.06 8.31 9.46
C VAL A 109 -1.47 8.98 10.78
N LEU A 110 -1.81 8.16 11.77
CA LEU A 110 -2.27 8.60 13.09
C LEU A 110 -1.16 8.56 14.13
N ASP A 111 -0.26 7.58 14.02
CA ASP A 111 0.86 7.39 14.94
C ASP A 111 1.96 6.55 14.28
N CYS A 112 3.17 6.60 14.84
CA CYS A 112 4.25 5.68 14.50
C CYS A 112 5.18 5.48 15.69
N ASP A 113 5.63 4.25 15.92
CA ASP A 113 6.53 3.92 17.01
C ASP A 113 7.23 2.58 16.73
N VAL A 114 8.04 2.13 17.69
CA VAL A 114 8.86 0.93 17.61
C VAL A 114 8.50 -0.01 18.77
N VAL A 115 8.38 -1.30 18.49
CA VAL A 115 8.15 -2.36 19.49
C VAL A 115 9.09 -3.52 19.20
N ASP A 116 9.90 -3.94 20.18
CA ASP A 116 10.89 -5.03 20.01
C ASP A 116 11.79 -4.87 18.78
N GLY A 117 12.19 -3.61 18.51
CA GLY A 117 12.97 -3.19 17.36
C GLY A 117 12.19 -3.07 16.05
N LEU A 118 10.91 -3.47 15.99
CA LEU A 118 10.08 -3.38 14.80
C LEU A 118 9.33 -2.05 14.74
N TRP A 119 9.47 -1.35 13.62
CA TRP A 119 8.64 -0.18 13.34
C TRP A 119 7.20 -0.60 13.09
N TYR A 120 6.27 0.23 13.58
CA TYR A 120 4.88 0.16 13.19
C TYR A 120 4.29 1.54 12.93
N PHE A 121 3.35 1.56 11.98
CA PHE A 121 2.52 2.72 11.68
C PHE A 121 1.08 2.42 12.08
N VAL A 122 0.43 3.39 12.70
CA VAL A 122 -1.00 3.40 12.93
C VAL A 122 -1.62 4.33 11.92
N MET A 123 -2.64 3.84 11.20
CA MET A 123 -3.32 4.56 10.14
C MET A 123 -4.82 4.55 10.40
N GLU A 124 -5.53 5.50 9.81
CA GLU A 124 -6.98 5.46 9.82
C GLU A 124 -7.49 4.18 9.13
N PHE A 125 -8.59 3.64 9.64
CA PHE A 125 -9.27 2.55 8.97
C PHE A 125 -10.26 3.12 7.95
N VAL A 126 -10.07 2.77 6.68
CA VAL A 126 -11.02 3.10 5.61
C VAL A 126 -12.00 1.95 5.46
N ASP A 127 -13.24 2.17 5.90
CA ASP A 127 -14.34 1.23 5.65
C ASP A 127 -14.69 1.25 4.16
N GLY A 128 -14.41 0.14 3.47
CA GLY A 128 -14.48 0.07 2.02
C GLY A 128 -13.71 -1.12 1.44
N VAL A 129 -13.35 -1.01 0.16
CA VAL A 129 -12.55 -2.02 -0.57
C VAL A 129 -11.47 -1.34 -1.38
N ASP A 130 -10.39 -2.05 -1.72
CA ASP A 130 -9.42 -1.56 -2.69
C ASP A 130 -9.94 -1.69 -4.14
N LEU A 131 -9.37 -0.89 -5.05
CA LEU A 131 -9.79 -0.90 -6.46
C LEU A 131 -9.36 -2.16 -7.21
N ASP A 132 -8.42 -2.96 -6.69
CA ASP A 132 -8.06 -4.26 -7.29
C ASP A 132 -9.22 -5.25 -7.11
N HIS A 133 -9.79 -5.30 -5.92
CA HIS A 133 -10.98 -6.09 -5.63
C HIS A 133 -12.17 -5.66 -6.49
N VAL A 134 -12.35 -4.36 -6.71
CA VAL A 134 -13.37 -3.83 -7.61
C VAL A 134 -13.14 -4.28 -9.06
N ALA A 135 -11.89 -4.21 -9.53
CA ALA A 135 -11.51 -4.63 -10.88
C ALA A 135 -11.76 -6.12 -11.13
N GLN A 136 -11.51 -6.98 -10.13
CA GLN A 136 -11.75 -8.42 -10.21
C GLN A 136 -13.25 -8.78 -10.27
N GLN A 137 -14.11 -8.03 -9.58
CA GLN A 137 -15.54 -8.34 -9.52
C GLN A 137 -16.37 -7.75 -10.66
N ARG A 138 -15.97 -6.60 -11.22
CA ARG A 138 -16.75 -5.88 -12.23
C ARG A 138 -15.90 -5.28 -13.36
N PRO A 139 -15.19 -6.09 -14.15
CA PRO A 139 -14.52 -5.57 -15.34
C PRO A 139 -15.51 -5.44 -16.52
N PRO A 140 -15.38 -4.42 -17.39
CA PRO A 140 -14.66 -3.15 -17.19
C PRO A 140 -15.49 -2.10 -16.43
N ILE A 141 -14.80 -1.20 -15.73
CA ILE A 141 -15.44 -0.09 -15.00
C ILE A 141 -15.91 0.99 -15.99
N ASP A 142 -17.09 1.57 -15.75
CA ASP A 142 -17.57 2.73 -16.52
C ASP A 142 -16.54 3.86 -16.49
N TRP A 143 -16.26 4.45 -17.66
CA TRP A 143 -15.17 5.40 -17.80
C TRP A 143 -15.35 6.67 -16.96
N ARG A 144 -16.59 7.13 -16.74
CA ARG A 144 -16.84 8.30 -15.90
C ARG A 144 -16.56 7.99 -14.44
N GLN A 145 -16.84 6.75 -14.02
CA GLN A 145 -16.49 6.31 -12.67
C GLN A 145 -14.98 6.14 -12.52
N GLY A 146 -14.31 5.49 -13.47
CA GLY A 146 -12.85 5.33 -13.46
C GLY A 146 -12.11 6.66 -13.42
N VAL A 147 -12.51 7.64 -14.23
CA VAL A 147 -11.93 8.99 -14.22
C VAL A 147 -12.15 9.69 -12.88
N ARG A 148 -13.34 9.57 -12.26
CA ARG A 148 -13.60 10.14 -10.92
C ARG A 148 -12.67 9.58 -9.86
N TRP A 149 -12.46 8.26 -9.86
CA TRP A 149 -11.53 7.60 -8.94
C TRP A 149 -10.07 8.01 -9.19
N ALA A 150 -9.68 8.16 -10.46
CA ALA A 150 -8.35 8.65 -10.79
C ALA A 150 -8.12 10.11 -10.36
N LEU A 151 -9.14 10.97 -10.47
CA LEU A 151 -9.07 12.36 -9.98
C LEU A 151 -8.89 12.41 -8.46
N ASP A 152 -9.66 11.62 -7.71
CA ASP A 152 -9.49 11.48 -6.26
C ASP A 152 -8.05 11.06 -5.91
N ALA A 153 -7.53 10.02 -6.57
CA ALA A 153 -6.16 9.56 -6.37
C ALA A 153 -5.10 10.63 -6.75
N ALA A 154 -5.33 11.39 -7.83
CA ALA A 154 -4.46 12.48 -8.25
C ALA A 154 -4.41 13.62 -7.23
N GLU A 155 -5.54 13.98 -6.63
CA GLU A 155 -5.60 14.96 -5.53
C GLU A 155 -4.82 14.47 -4.30
N GLY A 156 -4.92 13.17 -3.98
CA GLY A 156 -4.11 12.56 -2.94
C GLY A 156 -2.61 12.61 -3.24
N LEU A 157 -2.21 12.22 -4.47
CA LEU A 157 -0.82 12.30 -4.93
C LEU A 157 -0.28 13.72 -4.89
N ARG A 158 -1.07 14.72 -5.29
CA ARG A 158 -0.69 16.13 -5.20
C ARG A 158 -0.36 16.54 -3.77
N ALA A 159 -1.16 16.10 -2.80
CA ALA A 159 -0.89 16.37 -1.38
C ALA A 159 0.40 15.70 -0.90
N ILE A 160 0.63 14.44 -1.29
CA ILE A 160 1.85 13.68 -0.98
C ILE A 160 3.10 14.37 -1.57
N HIS A 161 3.05 14.72 -2.86
CA HIS A 161 4.15 15.39 -3.55
C HIS A 161 4.44 16.77 -2.98
N SER A 162 3.41 17.51 -2.55
CA SER A 162 3.57 18.81 -1.89
C SER A 162 4.28 18.71 -0.53
N ALA A 163 4.22 17.55 0.13
CA ALA A 163 4.97 17.25 1.35
C ALA A 163 6.40 16.75 1.07
N GLY A 164 6.85 16.77 -0.20
CA GLY A 164 8.18 16.30 -0.61
C GLY A 164 8.33 14.78 -0.68
N LEU A 165 7.21 14.04 -0.64
CA LEU A 165 7.18 12.59 -0.70
C LEU A 165 6.85 12.10 -2.12
N VAL A 166 7.28 10.88 -2.43
CA VAL A 166 6.87 10.16 -3.64
C VAL A 166 6.29 8.82 -3.20
N HIS A 167 5.15 8.41 -3.76
CA HIS A 167 4.46 7.19 -3.34
C HIS A 167 5.18 5.92 -3.80
N ARG A 168 5.53 5.88 -5.09
CA ARG A 168 6.33 4.86 -5.78
C ARG A 168 5.73 3.45 -5.89
N ASP A 169 4.52 3.24 -5.39
CA ASP A 169 3.79 1.96 -5.50
C ASP A 169 2.30 2.18 -5.79
N ILE A 170 1.97 3.08 -6.72
CA ILE A 170 0.57 3.30 -7.11
C ILE A 170 0.08 2.13 -7.96
N LYS A 171 -1.02 1.52 -7.51
CA LYS A 171 -1.71 0.41 -8.16
C LYS A 171 -3.12 0.26 -7.57
N PRO A 172 -4.06 -0.46 -8.21
CA PRO A 172 -5.42 -0.62 -7.70
C PRO A 172 -5.50 -1.08 -6.23
N ALA A 173 -4.60 -1.98 -5.81
CA ALA A 173 -4.58 -2.52 -4.43
C ALA A 173 -4.22 -1.47 -3.35
N ASN A 174 -3.58 -0.35 -3.74
CA ASN A 174 -3.20 0.74 -2.83
C ASN A 174 -4.14 1.95 -2.94
N LEU A 175 -5.25 1.81 -3.67
CA LEU A 175 -6.30 2.83 -3.80
C LEU A 175 -7.57 2.30 -3.14
N LEU A 176 -7.90 2.83 -1.96
CA LEU A 176 -9.04 2.39 -1.17
C LEU A 176 -10.29 3.21 -1.51
N LEU A 177 -11.32 2.54 -2.01
CA LEU A 177 -12.66 3.10 -2.21
C LEU A 177 -13.47 2.99 -0.92
N GLY A 178 -13.66 4.11 -0.23
CA GLY A 178 -14.49 4.18 0.97
C GLY A 178 -15.98 4.05 0.66
N LEU A 179 -16.78 3.70 1.68
CA LEU A 179 -18.26 3.69 1.58
C LEU A 179 -18.86 5.07 1.24
N ASP A 180 -18.11 6.13 1.52
CA ASP A 180 -18.44 7.51 1.13
C ASP A 180 -18.25 7.78 -0.37
N GLY A 181 -17.71 6.82 -1.12
CA GLY A 181 -17.50 6.86 -2.55
C GLY A 181 -16.21 7.55 -2.98
N ARG A 182 -15.35 7.94 -2.03
CA ARG A 182 -14.05 8.58 -2.32
C ARG A 182 -12.93 7.56 -2.37
N VAL A 183 -11.99 7.77 -3.28
CA VAL A 183 -10.73 7.03 -3.30
C VAL A 183 -9.69 7.71 -2.41
N ARG A 184 -8.99 6.89 -1.62
CA ARG A 184 -7.87 7.29 -0.76
C ARG A 184 -6.61 6.52 -1.15
N VAL A 185 -5.51 7.23 -1.29
CA VAL A 185 -4.18 6.65 -1.50
C VAL A 185 -3.69 6.08 -0.17
N ALA A 186 -3.50 4.77 -0.11
CA ALA A 186 -2.99 4.04 1.06
C ALA A 186 -1.53 3.64 0.84
N ASP A 187 -0.86 3.15 1.89
CA ASP A 187 0.51 2.64 1.80
C ASP A 187 1.54 3.67 1.31
N LEU A 188 1.48 4.88 1.89
CA LEU A 188 2.49 5.93 1.69
C LEU A 188 3.90 5.33 1.74
N GLY A 189 4.69 5.62 0.70
CA GLY A 189 6.01 5.04 0.41
C GLY A 189 7.09 5.16 1.49
N VAL A 190 6.74 5.65 2.68
CA VAL A 190 7.53 5.65 3.93
C VAL A 190 8.18 4.28 4.19
N VAL A 191 7.56 3.20 3.70
CA VAL A 191 8.07 1.83 3.87
C VAL A 191 9.23 1.48 2.94
N ARG A 192 9.39 2.14 1.79
CA ARG A 192 10.43 1.76 0.83
C ARG A 192 11.83 2.19 1.27
N VAL A 193 11.95 3.21 2.09
CA VAL A 193 13.24 3.68 2.61
C VAL A 193 13.81 2.78 3.71
N ALA A 194 12.95 2.03 4.40
CA ALA A 194 13.38 0.90 5.22
C ALA A 194 14.05 -0.21 4.39
N HIS A 195 13.78 -0.27 3.09
CA HIS A 195 14.21 -1.37 2.22
C HIS A 195 15.38 -1.02 1.28
N ASP A 196 15.76 0.26 1.18
CA ASP A 196 16.82 0.78 0.31
C ASP A 196 18.24 0.25 0.65
N GLN A 197 18.37 -0.54 1.73
CA GLN A 197 19.64 -1.14 2.15
C GLN A 197 19.72 -2.67 1.96
N SER A 198 18.63 -3.35 1.58
CA SER A 198 18.65 -4.81 1.39
C SER A 198 18.27 -5.22 -0.03
N SER A 199 19.26 -5.12 -0.92
CA SER A 199 19.27 -5.80 -2.22
C SER A 199 19.03 -7.30 -2.06
N ALA A 200 18.34 -7.86 -3.05
CA ALA A 200 18.29 -9.29 -3.40
C ALA A 200 17.63 -10.23 -2.37
N ASN A 201 16.31 -10.47 -2.54
CA ASN A 201 15.76 -11.76 -2.11
C ASN A 201 14.83 -12.36 -3.18
N MET A 202 15.14 -13.60 -3.56
CA MET A 202 14.56 -14.36 -4.69
C MET A 202 13.11 -14.83 -4.46
N GLY A 203 12.57 -14.74 -3.24
CA GLY A 203 11.18 -15.13 -2.92
C GLY A 203 10.12 -14.07 -3.21
N ALA A 204 10.50 -12.80 -3.36
CA ALA A 204 9.57 -11.67 -3.50
C ALA A 204 9.11 -11.38 -4.95
N TRP A 205 9.41 -12.26 -5.90
CA TRP A 205 9.22 -11.97 -7.33
C TRP A 205 7.77 -12.11 -7.81
N ALA A 206 6.99 -13.02 -7.22
CA ALA A 206 5.57 -13.19 -7.56
C ALA A 206 4.72 -11.98 -7.14
N ASP A 207 4.94 -11.45 -5.93
CA ASP A 207 4.28 -10.22 -5.45
C ASP A 207 4.81 -8.96 -6.17
N ARG A 208 6.08 -8.97 -6.58
CA ARG A 208 6.64 -7.91 -7.43
C ARG A 208 6.08 -7.94 -8.84
N ALA A 209 5.76 -9.11 -9.42
CA ALA A 209 5.21 -9.20 -10.76
C ALA A 209 3.88 -8.41 -10.93
N GLY A 210 3.00 -8.46 -9.92
CA GLY A 210 1.77 -7.65 -9.91
C GLY A 210 2.02 -6.15 -9.77
N THR A 211 3.09 -5.76 -9.09
CA THR A 211 3.50 -4.35 -8.92
C THR A 211 4.20 -3.79 -10.16
N LEU A 212 5.00 -4.62 -10.85
CA LEU A 212 5.76 -4.26 -12.04
C LEU A 212 4.87 -3.86 -13.22
N ALA A 213 3.64 -4.39 -13.27
CA ALA A 213 2.65 -4.04 -14.30
C ALA A 213 2.26 -2.55 -14.30
N TYR A 214 2.47 -1.84 -13.19
CA TYR A 214 2.18 -0.41 -13.04
C TYR A 214 3.44 0.45 -12.97
N THR A 215 4.62 -0.16 -13.02
CA THR A 215 5.89 0.55 -12.86
C THR A 215 6.23 1.32 -14.13
N ALA A 216 6.71 2.55 -13.95
CA ALA A 216 7.08 3.44 -15.04
C ALA A 216 8.31 2.92 -15.81
N PRO A 217 8.41 3.13 -17.13
CA PRO A 217 9.51 2.61 -17.94
C PRO A 217 10.89 3.05 -17.44
N GLU A 218 11.06 4.31 -17.05
CA GLU A 218 12.31 4.86 -16.54
C GLU A 218 12.79 4.19 -15.24
N VAL A 219 11.84 3.68 -14.43
CA VAL A 219 12.15 2.91 -13.22
C VAL A 219 12.49 1.47 -13.56
N LEU A 220 11.88 0.91 -14.61
CA LEU A 220 12.20 -0.44 -15.10
C LEU A 220 13.58 -0.49 -15.75
N ASP A 221 13.94 0.53 -16.53
CA ASP A 221 15.20 0.56 -17.29
C ASP A 221 16.42 0.91 -16.39
N GLY A 222 16.19 1.25 -15.12
CA GLY A 222 17.24 1.62 -14.16
C GLY A 222 17.84 3.00 -14.40
N GLU A 223 17.30 3.77 -15.35
CA GLU A 223 17.82 5.06 -15.78
C GLU A 223 17.28 6.26 -14.98
N GLY A 224 16.34 6.05 -14.04
CA GLY A 224 15.74 7.14 -13.27
C GLY A 224 15.43 6.79 -11.80
N GLU A 225 15.60 7.78 -10.93
CA GLU A 225 15.02 7.72 -9.59
C GLU A 225 13.49 7.81 -9.68
N PRO A 226 12.73 6.97 -8.95
CA PRO A 226 11.28 7.08 -8.90
C PRO A 226 10.85 8.43 -8.31
N GLY A 227 10.39 9.33 -9.20
CA GLY A 227 9.90 10.67 -8.87
C GLY A 227 8.39 10.83 -9.06
N PRO A 228 7.84 12.04 -8.86
CA PRO A 228 6.42 12.34 -9.03
C PRO A 228 5.83 11.92 -10.38
N ALA A 229 6.61 11.99 -11.46
CA ALA A 229 6.19 11.54 -12.79
C ALA A 229 5.91 10.03 -12.85
N GLY A 230 6.68 9.22 -12.11
CA GLY A 230 6.47 7.78 -12.03
C GLY A 230 5.15 7.42 -11.31
N ASP A 231 4.74 8.20 -10.31
CA ASP A 231 3.44 8.02 -9.66
C ASP A 231 2.28 8.34 -10.61
N LEU A 232 2.43 9.39 -11.43
CA LEU A 232 1.42 9.75 -12.43
C LEU A 232 1.32 8.70 -13.54
N TYR A 233 2.45 8.15 -13.98
CA TYR A 233 2.47 7.03 -14.90
C TYR A 233 1.70 5.84 -14.31
N ALA A 234 2.02 5.47 -13.07
CA ALA A 234 1.42 4.35 -12.37
C ALA A 234 -0.10 4.56 -12.14
N LEU A 235 -0.54 5.80 -11.91
CA LEU A 235 -1.96 6.16 -11.89
C LEU A 235 -2.62 5.99 -13.27
N GLY A 236 -1.95 6.39 -14.35
CA GLY A 236 -2.41 6.16 -15.72
C GLY A 236 -2.54 4.66 -16.05
N ALA A 237 -1.54 3.86 -15.65
CA ALA A 237 -1.55 2.41 -15.75
C ALA A 237 -2.72 1.78 -14.96
N THR A 238 -2.98 2.30 -13.76
CA THR A 238 -4.10 1.90 -12.92
C THR A 238 -5.43 2.20 -13.60
N LEU A 239 -5.61 3.43 -14.10
CA LEU A 239 -6.82 3.81 -14.84
C LEU A 239 -7.02 2.94 -16.08
N PHE A 240 -5.97 2.71 -16.88
CA PHE A 240 -6.03 1.82 -18.03
C PHE A 240 -6.52 0.42 -17.64
N HIS A 241 -6.01 -0.14 -16.55
CA HIS A 241 -6.44 -1.44 -16.06
C HIS A 241 -7.92 -1.45 -15.68
N LEU A 242 -8.38 -0.47 -14.91
CA LEU A 242 -9.79 -0.37 -14.50
C LEU A 242 -10.75 -0.27 -15.68
N LEU A 243 -10.36 0.45 -16.74
CA LEU A 243 -11.19 0.68 -17.92
C LEU A 243 -11.18 -0.48 -18.92
N THR A 244 -10.11 -1.27 -18.95
CA THR A 244 -9.93 -2.30 -20.00
C THR A 244 -9.96 -3.73 -19.47
N GLY A 245 -9.89 -3.92 -18.15
CA GLY A 245 -9.72 -5.23 -17.51
C GLY A 245 -8.36 -5.88 -17.79
N ARG A 246 -7.40 -5.16 -18.36
CA ARG A 246 -6.06 -5.65 -18.70
C ARG A 246 -5.00 -4.69 -18.17
N THR A 247 -3.93 -5.21 -17.60
CA THR A 247 -2.79 -4.37 -17.21
C THR A 247 -2.04 -3.86 -18.44
N PRO A 248 -1.33 -2.71 -18.34
CA PRO A 248 -0.41 -2.29 -19.38
C PRO A 248 0.64 -3.37 -19.66
N TYR A 249 0.94 -3.59 -20.95
CA TYR A 249 1.94 -4.57 -21.42
C TYR A 249 1.65 -6.05 -21.15
N ALA A 250 0.41 -6.42 -20.79
CA ALA A 250 -0.01 -7.82 -20.82
C ALA A 250 0.17 -8.40 -22.23
N GLY A 251 1.26 -9.16 -22.43
CA GLY A 251 1.56 -9.88 -23.68
C GLY A 251 2.68 -9.32 -24.59
N ALA A 252 3.31 -8.17 -24.30
CA ALA A 252 4.25 -7.55 -25.26
C ALA A 252 5.50 -6.89 -24.62
N GLY A 253 6.28 -7.67 -23.87
CA GLY A 253 7.66 -7.28 -23.53
C GLY A 253 7.88 -6.72 -22.12
N LEU A 254 6.98 -6.92 -21.16
CA LEU A 254 7.32 -6.73 -19.74
C LEU A 254 8.47 -7.65 -19.34
N TYR A 255 8.40 -8.93 -19.75
CA TYR A 255 9.47 -9.91 -19.52
C TYR A 255 10.79 -9.53 -20.21
N GLU A 256 10.73 -9.06 -21.46
CA GLU A 256 11.93 -8.62 -22.21
C GLU A 256 12.56 -7.36 -21.60
N ARG A 257 11.75 -6.40 -21.12
CA ARG A 257 12.25 -5.22 -20.40
C ARG A 257 12.86 -5.58 -19.05
N LEU A 258 12.23 -6.47 -18.29
CA LEU A 258 12.79 -7.00 -17.05
C LEU A 258 14.13 -7.71 -17.26
N LEU A 259 14.30 -8.41 -18.40
CA LEU A 259 15.58 -9.00 -18.78
C LEU A 259 16.62 -7.94 -19.17
N ARG A 260 16.24 -6.87 -19.86
CA ARG A 260 17.15 -5.75 -20.19
C ARG A 260 17.60 -4.97 -18.96
N ALA A 261 16.68 -4.68 -18.04
CA ALA A 261 16.96 -4.04 -16.75
C ALA A 261 18.01 -4.79 -15.92
N ARG A 262 18.03 -6.13 -16.00
CA ARG A 262 19.05 -6.97 -15.35
C ARG A 262 20.39 -6.99 -16.07
N ALA A 263 20.44 -6.65 -17.35
CA ALA A 263 21.62 -6.76 -18.20
C ALA A 263 22.41 -5.43 -18.32
N ALA A 264 21.86 -4.31 -17.83
CA ALA A 264 22.58 -3.05 -17.75
C ALA A 264 23.70 -3.15 -16.68
N PRO A 265 24.98 -2.97 -17.04
CA PRO A 265 26.05 -2.89 -16.04
C PRO A 265 25.91 -1.61 -15.23
N ALA A 266 26.21 -1.71 -13.93
CA ALA A 266 26.22 -0.60 -12.97
C ALA A 266 27.24 0.48 -13.30
#